data_AF-A0A0D1LCZ8-F1
#
_entry.id   AF-A0A0D1LCZ8-F1
#
_cell.length_a   1.000
_cell.length_b   1.000
_cell.length_c   1.000
_cell.angle_alpha   90.00
_cell.angle_beta   90.00
_cell.angle_gamma   90.00
#
_symmetry.space_group_name_H-M   'P 1'
#
loop_
_entity.id
_entity.type
_entity.pdbx_description
1 polymer ?
#
loop_
_entity_poly.entity_id
_entity_poly.type
_entity_poly.pdbx_seq_one_letter_code
_entity_poly.pdbx_strand_id
1 'polypeptide(L)'
;FAVGVTANKLLCDAEIAPDGSVVVIEDVGANGLSGVYVHEDVGGDGGTARALWVHTMDIHECDLAGKLVRVRVYSGSDSRGLGVPAFDGQLDIASGVMALGDRHNRTRQLLFGTPKIVRVSVFLGSEIETIQFSDSESRYPVSGTGEVNVLLHGETGFVQALGYPMPRWSWLQRLRRRGRDRTPRTHVEVGPPVPTRCAGEEPVPAWSGVAL
;
A
#
# COMPACT_ATOMS: atom_id res chain seq x y z
N PHE A 1 -28.36 25.04 1.53
CA PHE A 1 -28.06 23.70 2.07
C PHE A 1 -26.56 23.62 2.30
N ALA A 2 -26.11 23.65 3.55
CA ALA A 2 -24.70 23.44 3.85
C ALA A 2 -24.41 21.95 3.67
N VAL A 3 -23.69 21.58 2.61
CA VAL A 3 -23.14 20.24 2.46
C VAL A 3 -22.06 20.12 3.53
N GLY A 4 -22.40 19.49 4.65
CA GLY A 4 -21.43 19.17 5.68
C GLY A 4 -20.33 18.34 5.04
N VAL A 5 -19.09 18.82 5.09
CA VAL A 5 -17.92 18.02 4.73
C VAL A 5 -17.82 16.95 5.81
N THR A 6 -18.39 15.77 5.56
CA THR A 6 -18.17 14.60 6.41
C THR A 6 -16.73 14.15 6.22
N ALA A 7 -15.85 14.66 7.09
CA ALA A 7 -14.45 14.26 7.11
C ALA A 7 -14.35 12.78 7.53
N ASN A 8 -13.47 12.04 6.84
CA ASN A 8 -13.18 10.68 7.24
C ASN A 8 -12.51 10.63 8.62
N LYS A 9 -12.84 9.60 9.40
CA LYS A 9 -12.16 9.28 10.65
C LYS A 9 -10.97 8.37 10.37
N LEU A 10 -9.76 8.79 10.71
CA LEU A 10 -8.57 7.94 10.67
C LEU A 10 -8.66 6.87 11.78
N LEU A 11 -8.60 5.60 11.40
CA LEU A 11 -8.66 4.45 12.30
C LEU A 11 -7.27 3.89 12.62
N CYS A 12 -6.37 3.88 11.65
CA CYS A 12 -5.02 3.36 11.78
C CYS A 12 -4.09 4.10 10.81
N ASP A 13 -2.86 4.37 11.25
CA ASP A 13 -1.81 4.98 10.43
C ASP A 13 -0.46 4.36 10.80
N ALA A 14 0.01 3.42 9.99
CA ALA A 14 1.11 2.53 10.34
C ALA A 14 2.09 2.32 9.18
N GLU A 15 3.34 2.01 9.55
CA GLU A 15 4.38 1.55 8.63
C GLU A 15 4.41 0.02 8.66
N ILE A 16 4.12 -0.61 7.51
CA ILE A 16 4.01 -2.06 7.36
C ILE A 16 5.12 -2.56 6.44
N ALA A 17 5.90 -3.53 6.90
CA ALA A 17 6.84 -4.22 6.04
C ALA A 17 6.07 -5.06 4.99
N PRO A 18 6.37 -4.94 3.70
CA PRO A 18 5.78 -5.83 2.71
C PRO A 18 6.31 -7.26 2.88
N ASP A 19 5.50 -8.25 2.54
CA ASP A 19 5.94 -9.63 2.33
C ASP A 19 6.11 -9.85 0.83
N GLY A 20 7.36 -10.00 0.37
CA GLY A 20 7.69 -9.80 -1.04
C GLY A 20 7.38 -8.36 -1.45
N SER A 21 6.50 -8.18 -2.43
CA SER A 21 5.99 -6.89 -2.93
C SER A 21 4.53 -6.64 -2.54
N VAL A 22 4.06 -7.24 -1.45
CA VAL A 22 2.64 -7.18 -1.05
C VAL A 22 2.44 -6.74 0.39
N VAL A 23 1.47 -5.85 0.59
CA VAL A 23 0.83 -5.62 1.89
C VAL A 23 -0.53 -6.32 1.92
N VAL A 24 -0.72 -7.18 2.93
CA VAL A 24 -1.97 -7.93 3.13
C VAL A 24 -2.95 -7.14 3.98
N ILE A 25 -4.21 -7.05 3.56
CA ILE A 25 -5.33 -6.55 4.38
C ILE A 25 -6.37 -7.67 4.44
N GLU A 26 -6.60 -8.26 5.62
CA GLU A 26 -7.42 -9.47 5.71
C GLU A 26 -8.25 -9.55 7.00
N ASP A 27 -9.26 -10.42 6.98
CA ASP A 27 -9.79 -11.01 8.21
C ASP A 27 -8.72 -11.90 8.84
N VAL A 28 -8.47 -11.78 10.16
CA VAL A 28 -7.46 -12.62 10.84
C VAL A 28 -7.74 -14.12 10.68
N GLY A 29 -9.01 -14.51 10.55
CA GLY A 29 -9.43 -15.89 10.32
C GLY A 29 -9.24 -16.39 8.88
N ALA A 30 -8.95 -15.52 7.92
CA ALA A 30 -8.74 -15.90 6.52
C ALA A 30 -7.42 -16.66 6.31
N ASN A 31 -6.38 -16.37 7.12
CA ASN A 31 -5.06 -17.00 7.02
C ASN A 31 -4.47 -16.96 5.59
N GLY A 32 -4.67 -15.86 4.86
CA GLY A 32 -4.22 -15.73 3.47
C GLY A 32 -4.99 -16.58 2.45
N LEU A 33 -6.19 -17.08 2.77
CA LEU A 33 -7.05 -17.78 1.81
C LEU A 33 -8.10 -16.83 1.21
N SER A 34 -8.52 -17.10 -0.04
CA SER A 34 -9.56 -16.34 -0.74
C SER A 34 -9.23 -14.85 -0.88
N GLY A 35 -7.99 -14.56 -1.25
CA GLY A 35 -7.48 -13.20 -1.47
C GLY A 35 -7.70 -12.68 -2.89
N VAL A 36 -7.89 -11.37 -3.02
CA VAL A 36 -7.88 -10.66 -4.30
C VAL A 36 -6.57 -9.89 -4.42
N TYR A 37 -5.89 -10.05 -5.55
CA TYR A 37 -4.71 -9.25 -5.87
C TYR A 37 -5.13 -7.85 -6.32
N VAL A 38 -4.60 -6.82 -5.66
CA VAL A 38 -4.95 -5.42 -5.89
C VAL A 38 -3.77 -4.71 -6.53
N HIS A 39 -3.98 -4.23 -7.74
CA HIS A 39 -3.00 -3.52 -8.57
C HIS A 39 -3.73 -2.49 -9.45
N GLU A 40 -3.09 -1.37 -9.78
CA GLU A 40 -3.72 -0.30 -10.59
C GLU A 40 -4.24 -0.82 -11.94
N ASP A 41 -3.46 -1.68 -12.60
CA ASP A 41 -3.80 -2.28 -13.90
C ASP A 41 -4.75 -3.48 -13.84
N VAL A 42 -5.05 -3.99 -12.64
CA VAL A 42 -5.90 -5.17 -12.46
C VAL A 42 -7.26 -4.73 -11.95
N GLY A 43 -8.24 -4.69 -12.86
CA GLY A 43 -9.63 -4.46 -12.49
C GLY A 43 -10.12 -5.57 -11.54
N GLY A 44 -10.41 -5.20 -10.29
CA GLY A 44 -11.06 -6.10 -9.34
C GLY A 44 -12.47 -6.46 -9.80
N ASP A 45 -12.92 -7.68 -9.51
CA ASP A 45 -14.27 -8.15 -9.85
C ASP A 45 -15.38 -7.53 -8.97
N GLY A 46 -15.02 -6.64 -8.03
CA GLY A 46 -15.93 -6.00 -7.08
C GLY A 46 -16.60 -6.98 -6.11
N GLY A 47 -16.12 -8.23 -6.06
CA GLY A 47 -16.68 -9.29 -5.25
C GLY A 47 -16.44 -9.13 -3.76
N THR A 48 -16.89 -10.13 -3.01
CA THR A 48 -16.59 -10.26 -1.57
C THR A 48 -15.30 -11.04 -1.40
N ALA A 49 -14.25 -10.36 -0.95
CA ALA A 49 -12.97 -10.95 -0.60
C ALA A 49 -12.86 -11.20 0.91
N ARG A 50 -11.94 -12.08 1.33
CA ARG A 50 -11.55 -12.21 2.74
C ARG A 50 -10.14 -11.69 3.02
N ALA A 51 -9.36 -11.50 1.95
CA ALA A 51 -8.06 -10.87 1.99
C ALA A 51 -7.85 -10.02 0.73
N LEU A 52 -7.08 -8.95 0.85
CA LEU A 52 -6.59 -8.12 -0.23
C LEU A 52 -5.07 -8.18 -0.20
N TRP A 53 -4.47 -8.49 -1.35
CA TRP A 53 -3.03 -8.52 -1.55
C TRP A 53 -2.64 -7.31 -2.38
N VAL A 54 -2.34 -6.21 -1.70
CA VAL A 54 -2.05 -4.92 -2.34
C VAL A 54 -0.61 -4.89 -2.80
N HIS A 55 -0.39 -4.69 -4.09
CA HIS A 55 0.95 -4.53 -4.65
C HIS A 55 1.60 -3.22 -4.19
N THR A 56 2.83 -3.32 -3.71
CA THR A 56 3.62 -2.22 -3.15
C THR A 56 5.08 -2.38 -3.54
N MET A 57 5.91 -1.40 -3.18
CA MET A 57 7.36 -1.62 -3.16
C MET A 57 7.71 -2.85 -2.31
N ASP A 58 8.81 -3.53 -2.65
CA ASP A 58 9.27 -4.70 -1.92
C ASP A 58 10.12 -4.35 -0.68
N ILE A 59 10.49 -5.36 0.11
CA ILE A 59 11.26 -5.15 1.35
C ILE A 59 12.68 -4.63 1.11
N HIS A 60 13.29 -4.96 -0.04
CA HIS A 60 14.62 -4.45 -0.41
C HIS A 60 14.54 -2.99 -0.85
N GLU A 61 13.50 -2.63 -1.59
CA GLU A 61 13.19 -1.25 -1.96
C GLU A 61 12.88 -0.40 -0.72
N CYS A 62 12.17 -0.95 0.27
CA CYS A 62 11.99 -0.33 1.58
C CYS A 62 13.33 -0.05 2.28
N ASP A 63 14.26 -1.02 2.27
CA ASP A 63 15.59 -0.88 2.86
C ASP A 63 16.41 0.23 2.15
N LEU A 64 16.30 0.32 0.82
CA LEU A 64 16.97 1.34 0.01
C LEU A 64 16.36 2.74 0.20
N ALA A 65 15.03 2.85 0.21
CA ALA A 65 14.31 4.10 0.45
C ALA A 65 14.36 4.55 1.91
N GLY A 66 14.75 3.65 2.82
CA GLY A 66 14.85 3.92 4.26
C GLY A 66 13.51 4.05 4.98
N LYS A 67 12.43 3.49 4.41
CA LYS A 67 11.07 3.53 4.95
C LYS A 67 10.28 2.28 4.57
N LEU A 68 9.24 1.96 5.35
CA LEU A 68 8.28 0.91 5.03
C LEU A 68 7.06 1.47 4.29
N VAL A 69 6.17 0.59 3.84
CA VAL A 69 4.90 1.00 3.22
C VAL A 69 4.02 1.66 4.25
N ARG A 70 3.55 2.88 3.98
CA ARG A 70 2.60 3.59 4.84
C ARG A 70 1.19 3.13 4.54
N VAL A 71 0.50 2.57 5.53
CA VAL A 71 -0.89 2.11 5.40
C VAL A 71 -1.78 2.94 6.31
N ARG A 72 -2.77 3.60 5.70
CA ARG A 72 -3.78 4.39 6.41
C ARG A 72 -5.16 3.77 6.22
N VAL A 73 -5.88 3.57 7.33
CA VAL A 73 -7.25 3.06 7.29
C VAL A 73 -8.19 4.14 7.79
N TYR A 74 -9.24 4.40 7.02
CA TYR A 74 -10.25 5.41 7.29
C TYR A 74 -11.63 4.78 7.43
N SER A 75 -12.50 5.40 8.23
CA SER A 75 -13.95 5.19 8.22
C SER A 75 -14.61 6.43 7.68
N GLY A 76 -15.51 6.31 6.70
CA GLY A 76 -16.21 7.47 6.15
C GLY A 76 -16.72 7.24 4.74
N SER A 77 -16.75 8.31 3.94
CA SER A 77 -17.23 8.27 2.56
C SER A 77 -16.49 9.21 1.61
N ASP A 78 -15.57 10.04 2.11
CA ASP A 78 -14.84 11.01 1.28
C ASP A 78 -13.61 10.33 0.65
N SER A 79 -13.63 10.09 -0.65
CA SER A 79 -12.46 9.51 -1.35
C SER A 79 -11.46 10.56 -1.82
N ARG A 80 -11.75 11.86 -1.66
CA ARG A 80 -10.92 12.92 -2.22
C ARG A 80 -9.54 12.95 -1.53
N GLY A 81 -8.50 12.95 -2.34
CA GLY A 81 -7.12 13.02 -1.88
C GLY A 81 -6.55 11.73 -1.30
N LEU A 82 -7.24 10.59 -1.44
CA LEU A 82 -6.73 9.30 -0.97
C LEU A 82 -5.77 8.61 -1.97
N GLY A 83 -5.61 9.14 -3.19
CA GLY A 83 -4.73 8.60 -4.22
C GLY A 83 -5.50 8.03 -5.42
N VAL A 84 -4.86 7.12 -6.17
CA VAL A 84 -5.42 6.46 -7.35
C VAL A 84 -6.25 5.25 -6.92
N PRO A 85 -7.53 5.13 -7.31
CA PRO A 85 -8.35 3.98 -6.93
C PRO A 85 -7.82 2.70 -7.58
N ALA A 86 -7.57 1.66 -6.77
CA ALA A 86 -7.08 0.35 -7.23
C ALA A 86 -8.05 -0.79 -6.92
N PHE A 87 -8.98 -0.61 -5.98
CA PHE A 87 -10.01 -1.59 -5.67
C PHE A 87 -11.25 -0.91 -5.10
N ASP A 88 -12.43 -1.41 -5.47
CA ASP A 88 -13.71 -1.08 -4.83
C ASP A 88 -14.56 -2.35 -4.76
N GLY A 89 -14.91 -2.80 -3.56
CA GLY A 89 -15.56 -4.08 -3.35
C GLY A 89 -15.96 -4.31 -1.89
N GLN A 90 -16.04 -5.58 -1.50
CA GLN A 90 -16.42 -5.95 -0.14
C GLN A 90 -15.34 -6.81 0.51
N LEU A 91 -15.13 -6.60 1.81
CA LEU A 91 -14.24 -7.40 2.64
C LEU A 91 -15.06 -8.05 3.77
N ASP A 92 -15.08 -9.38 3.80
CA ASP A 92 -15.75 -10.17 4.84
C ASP A 92 -14.82 -10.37 6.03
N ILE A 93 -15.02 -9.55 7.08
CA ILE A 93 -14.33 -9.61 8.36
C ILE A 93 -15.14 -10.48 9.33
N ALA A 94 -15.24 -11.77 9.02
CA ALA A 94 -16.04 -12.74 9.78
C ALA A 94 -15.56 -12.93 11.24
N SER A 95 -14.28 -12.68 11.54
CA SER A 95 -13.75 -12.77 12.91
C SER A 95 -14.01 -11.51 13.74
N GLY A 96 -14.39 -10.40 13.10
CA GLY A 96 -14.41 -9.08 13.74
C GLY A 96 -13.02 -8.46 13.95
N VAL A 97 -11.95 -9.11 13.47
CA VAL A 97 -10.57 -8.60 13.56
C VAL A 97 -9.98 -8.47 12.17
N MET A 98 -9.71 -7.24 11.77
CA MET A 98 -9.02 -6.92 10.52
C MET A 98 -7.52 -6.78 10.79
N ALA A 99 -6.69 -7.43 9.99
CA ALA A 99 -5.24 -7.33 10.04
C ALA A 99 -4.67 -6.53 8.87
N LEU A 100 -3.62 -5.76 9.17
CA LEU A 100 -2.77 -5.08 8.18
C LEU A 100 -1.37 -5.67 8.26
N GLY A 101 -0.88 -6.23 7.17
CA GLY A 101 0.37 -6.98 7.07
C GLY A 101 0.21 -8.48 7.28
N ASP A 102 1.16 -9.25 6.72
CA ASP A 102 1.22 -10.70 6.86
C ASP A 102 1.34 -11.14 8.33
N ARG A 103 0.87 -12.35 8.65
CA ARG A 103 0.86 -12.91 10.01
C ARG A 103 2.25 -13.10 10.62
N HIS A 104 3.28 -13.26 9.79
CA HIS A 104 4.67 -13.40 10.21
C HIS A 104 5.37 -12.04 10.34
N ASN A 105 4.71 -10.96 9.89
CA ASN A 105 5.25 -9.63 9.93
C ASN A 105 5.17 -9.03 11.34
N ARG A 106 6.31 -8.52 11.82
CA ARG A 106 6.42 -7.86 13.13
C ARG A 106 5.75 -6.50 13.18
N THR A 107 5.56 -5.85 12.02
CA THR A 107 4.86 -4.55 11.95
C THR A 107 3.34 -4.70 11.80
N ARG A 108 2.82 -5.95 11.81
CA ARG A 108 1.40 -6.23 11.63
C ARG A 108 0.54 -5.45 12.62
N GLN A 109 -0.52 -4.84 12.12
CA GLN A 109 -1.50 -4.11 12.93
C GLN A 109 -2.83 -4.84 12.94
N LEU A 110 -3.59 -4.69 14.02
CA LEU A 110 -4.91 -5.30 14.18
C LEU A 110 -5.94 -4.23 14.53
N LEU A 111 -7.06 -4.24 13.82
CA LEU A 111 -8.22 -3.40 14.08
C LEU A 111 -9.38 -4.31 14.54
N PHE A 112 -9.90 -4.04 15.73
CA PHE A 112 -10.94 -4.82 16.39
C PHE A 112 -12.30 -4.15 16.22
N GLY A 113 -13.30 -4.94 15.87
CA GLY A 113 -14.68 -4.50 15.70
C GLY A 113 -15.64 -5.67 15.86
N THR A 114 -16.81 -5.57 15.26
CA THR A 114 -17.78 -6.67 15.18
C THR A 114 -17.63 -7.43 13.87
N PRO A 115 -17.91 -8.74 13.84
CA PRO A 115 -18.00 -9.51 12.61
C PRO A 115 -18.95 -8.88 11.59
N LYS A 116 -18.51 -8.69 10.35
CA LYS A 116 -19.34 -8.15 9.26
C LYS A 116 -18.63 -8.15 7.90
N ILE A 117 -19.45 -8.02 6.86
CA ILE A 117 -19.00 -7.64 5.52
C ILE A 117 -18.97 -6.11 5.44
N VAL A 118 -17.86 -5.55 4.97
CA VAL A 118 -17.63 -4.10 4.87
C VAL A 118 -17.36 -3.73 3.43
N ARG A 119 -18.04 -2.71 2.92
CA ARG A 119 -17.65 -2.11 1.64
C ARG A 119 -16.34 -1.35 1.83
N VAL A 120 -15.35 -1.65 1.00
CA VAL A 120 -14.00 -1.11 1.10
C VAL A 120 -13.56 -0.59 -0.26
N SER A 121 -12.84 0.54 -0.26
CA SER A 121 -12.09 0.99 -1.41
C SER A 121 -10.62 1.15 -1.03
N VAL A 122 -9.72 0.72 -1.93
CA VAL A 122 -8.27 0.86 -1.76
C VAL A 122 -7.76 1.86 -2.78
N PHE A 123 -6.93 2.79 -2.30
CA PHE A 123 -6.29 3.81 -3.08
C PHE A 123 -4.78 3.72 -2.89
N LEU A 124 -4.03 3.87 -3.98
CA LEU A 124 -2.57 3.81 -4.00
C LEU A 124 -2.00 5.21 -4.18
N GLY A 125 -0.81 5.45 -3.61
CA GLY A 125 -0.09 6.70 -3.82
C GLY A 125 0.13 6.96 -5.31
N SER A 126 -0.17 8.17 -5.78
CA SER A 126 -0.16 8.55 -7.19
C SER A 126 1.23 8.67 -7.82
N GLU A 127 2.28 8.44 -7.04
CA GLU A 127 3.66 8.67 -7.44
C GLU A 127 4.48 7.42 -7.13
N ILE A 128 5.12 6.88 -8.17
CA ILE A 128 6.13 5.82 -8.02
C ILE A 128 7.44 6.50 -7.65
N GLU A 129 7.99 6.11 -6.50
CA GLU A 129 9.23 6.66 -6.00
C GLU A 129 10.42 6.21 -6.86
N THR A 130 11.45 7.06 -6.92
CA THR A 130 12.70 6.69 -7.57
C THR A 130 13.83 6.77 -6.58
N ILE A 131 14.62 5.70 -6.50
CA ILE A 131 15.83 5.63 -5.69
C ILE A 131 16.98 6.15 -6.54
N GLN A 132 17.66 7.19 -6.07
CA GLN A 132 18.88 7.71 -6.69
C GLN A 132 20.10 7.30 -5.87
N PHE A 133 21.00 6.55 -6.51
CA PHE A 133 22.26 6.18 -5.89
C PHE A 133 23.25 7.35 -6.02
N SER A 134 23.97 7.65 -4.95
CA SER A 134 24.93 8.77 -4.87
C SER A 134 25.97 8.77 -5.97
N ASP A 135 26.40 7.58 -6.34
CA ASP A 135 27.52 7.36 -7.24
C ASP A 135 27.04 7.17 -8.69
N SER A 136 25.76 7.41 -8.97
CA SER A 136 25.22 7.34 -10.33
C SER A 136 24.12 8.36 -10.60
N GLU A 137 24.06 8.81 -11.86
CA GLU A 137 22.89 9.54 -12.39
C GLU A 137 21.71 8.59 -12.65
N SER A 138 21.88 7.29 -12.40
CA SER A 138 20.86 6.28 -12.64
C SER A 138 19.81 6.29 -11.55
N ARG A 139 18.55 6.45 -11.97
CA ARG A 139 17.38 6.35 -11.10
C ARG A 139 16.75 4.98 -11.25
N TYR A 140 16.54 4.31 -10.14
CA TYR A 140 15.84 3.03 -10.09
C TYR A 140 14.39 3.29 -9.67
N PRO A 141 13.38 3.05 -10.53
CA PRO A 141 11.98 3.15 -10.12
C PRO A 141 11.65 1.99 -9.19
N VAL A 142 10.98 2.27 -8.08
CA VAL A 142 10.48 1.20 -7.20
C VAL A 142 9.37 0.42 -7.90
N SER A 143 9.23 -0.85 -7.54
CA SER A 143 8.29 -1.77 -8.17
C SER A 143 6.81 -1.43 -7.95
N GLY A 144 6.49 -0.71 -6.87
CA GLY A 144 5.13 -0.32 -6.55
C GLY A 144 5.05 0.83 -5.55
N THR A 145 3.83 1.19 -5.15
CA THR A 145 3.61 2.35 -4.28
C THR A 145 4.19 2.15 -2.87
N GLY A 146 4.64 3.25 -2.27
CA GLY A 146 4.99 3.32 -0.85
C GLY A 146 3.81 3.71 0.06
N GLU A 147 2.66 4.06 -0.51
CA GLU A 147 1.47 4.51 0.24
C GLU A 147 0.21 3.74 -0.15
N VAL A 148 -0.50 3.22 0.85
CA VAL A 148 -1.78 2.52 0.70
C VAL A 148 -2.82 3.17 1.61
N ASN A 149 -3.89 3.68 1.03
CA ASN A 149 -5.02 4.26 1.74
C ASN A 149 -6.25 3.36 1.59
N VAL A 150 -6.86 2.98 2.71
CA VAL A 150 -8.01 2.08 2.76
C VAL A 150 -9.19 2.85 3.32
N LEU A 151 -10.28 2.95 2.56
CA LEU A 151 -11.53 3.55 3.00
C LEU A 151 -12.55 2.47 3.31
N LEU A 152 -12.88 2.32 4.59
CA LEU A 152 -14.03 1.54 5.03
C LEU A 152 -15.28 2.43 4.97
N HIS A 153 -16.24 2.05 4.14
CA HIS A 153 -17.43 2.88 3.91
C HIS A 153 -18.36 2.89 5.12
N GLY A 154 -18.80 4.08 5.51
CA GLY A 154 -19.70 4.32 6.65
C GLY A 154 -18.99 4.29 8.00
N GLU A 155 -19.78 4.32 9.07
CA GLU A 155 -19.27 4.14 10.43
C GLU A 155 -19.04 2.67 10.73
N THR A 156 -17.78 2.30 10.93
CA THR A 156 -17.44 0.89 11.01
C THR A 156 -17.26 0.35 12.43
N GLY A 157 -17.12 1.21 13.45
CA GLY A 157 -16.89 0.76 14.83
C GLY A 157 -15.57 0.02 15.06
N PHE A 158 -14.71 -0.11 14.03
CA PHE A 158 -13.36 -0.65 14.20
C PHE A 158 -12.51 0.32 15.02
N VAL A 159 -11.70 -0.24 15.91
CA VAL A 159 -10.74 0.47 16.71
C VAL A 159 -9.39 -0.24 16.56
N GLN A 160 -8.34 0.52 16.27
CA GLN A 160 -7.00 -0.03 16.28
C GLN A 160 -6.67 -0.53 17.69
N ALA A 161 -6.29 -1.80 17.82
CA ALA A 161 -5.63 -2.21 19.03
C ALA A 161 -4.31 -1.45 19.09
N LEU A 162 -4.07 -0.79 20.22
CA LEU A 162 -2.74 -0.32 20.57
C LEU A 162 -1.82 -1.56 20.64
N GLY A 163 -1.22 -1.90 19.49
CA GLY A 163 -0.23 -2.95 19.38
C GLY A 163 0.94 -2.63 20.30
N TYR A 164 1.48 -3.68 20.92
CA TYR A 164 2.62 -3.72 21.82
C TYR A 164 3.57 -2.51 21.66
N PRO A 165 3.91 -1.79 22.75
CA PRO A 165 4.93 -0.75 22.70
C PRO A 165 6.28 -1.41 22.49
N MET A 166 6.60 -1.78 21.26
CA MET A 166 7.95 -2.18 20.92
C MET A 166 8.73 -0.91 20.67
N PRO A 167 9.83 -0.70 21.41
CA PRO A 167 10.63 0.50 21.29
C PRO A 167 11.04 0.61 19.83
N ARG A 168 10.94 1.81 19.26
CA ARG A 168 11.50 2.21 17.96
C ARG A 168 12.82 1.46 17.81
N TRP A 169 12.88 0.35 17.08
CA TRP A 169 14.10 -0.48 16.97
C TRP A 169 14.84 -0.19 15.67
N SER A 170 14.21 0.58 14.78
CA SER A 170 14.80 1.05 13.53
C SER A 170 16.01 1.98 13.76
N TRP A 171 16.15 2.68 14.90
CA TRP A 171 17.35 3.49 15.18
C TRP A 171 18.53 2.69 15.76
N LEU A 172 18.28 1.65 16.58
CA LEU A 172 19.34 0.84 17.19
C LEU A 172 19.95 -0.17 16.21
N GLN A 173 19.19 -0.70 15.25
CA GLN A 173 19.78 -1.46 14.14
C GLN A 173 20.56 -0.55 13.16
N ARG A 174 20.13 0.70 12.96
CA ARG A 174 20.90 1.73 12.22
C ARG A 174 22.24 2.03 12.87
N LEU A 175 22.35 1.98 14.21
CA LEU A 175 23.61 2.13 14.94
C LEU A 175 24.51 0.89 14.84
N ARG A 176 23.96 -0.33 14.94
CA ARG A 176 24.77 -1.56 14.83
C ARG A 176 25.32 -1.82 13.41
N ARG A 177 24.61 -1.42 12.35
CA ARG A 177 25.12 -1.46 10.96
C ARG A 177 25.99 -0.26 10.58
N ARG A 178 26.24 0.70 11.49
CA ARG A 178 27.20 1.80 11.29
C ARG A 178 28.60 1.48 11.83
N GLY A 179 28.73 0.43 12.64
CA GLY A 179 29.99 0.10 13.32
C GLY A 179 30.85 -0.98 12.68
N ARG A 180 30.33 -1.78 11.72
CA ARG A 180 31.05 -2.98 11.25
C ARG A 180 31.60 -2.92 9.82
N ASP A 181 31.08 -2.03 8.96
CA ASP A 181 31.62 -1.84 7.61
C ASP A 181 32.09 -0.39 7.42
N ARG A 182 33.40 -0.19 7.58
CA ARG A 182 34.13 0.96 7.03
C ARG A 182 34.41 0.66 5.55
N THR A 183 33.36 0.70 4.75
CA THR A 183 33.43 0.99 3.32
C THR A 183 32.68 2.30 3.09
N PRO A 184 33.09 3.14 2.13
CA PRO A 184 32.46 4.44 1.94
C PRO A 184 31.00 4.19 1.58
N ARG A 185 30.08 4.66 2.43
CA ARG A 185 28.65 4.64 2.14
C ARG A 185 28.39 5.62 1.00
N THR A 186 27.91 5.09 -0.11
CA THR A 186 27.05 5.81 -1.05
C THR A 186 25.95 6.51 -0.25
N HIS A 187 26.00 7.85 -0.21
CA HIS A 187 24.95 8.73 0.28
C HIS A 187 23.72 8.71 -0.64
N VAL A 188 22.68 7.93 -0.33
CA VAL A 188 21.46 7.83 -1.15
C VAL A 188 20.56 9.05 -0.87
N GLU A 189 20.27 9.85 -1.89
CA GLU A 189 19.27 10.93 -1.81
C GLU A 189 17.98 10.48 -2.47
N VAL A 190 16.85 10.67 -1.80
CA VAL A 190 15.53 10.45 -2.40
C VAL A 190 15.10 11.76 -3.05
N GLY A 191 15.10 11.78 -4.39
CA GLY A 191 14.68 12.93 -5.19
C GLY A 191 13.15 13.04 -5.30
N PRO A 192 12.62 14.21 -5.71
CA PRO A 192 11.19 14.40 -5.87
C PRO A 192 10.64 13.58 -7.06
N PRO A 193 9.34 13.22 -7.02
CA PRO A 193 8.68 12.33 -7.96
C PRO A 193 8.58 12.92 -9.37
N VAL A 194 8.59 12.04 -10.37
CA VAL A 194 8.41 12.39 -11.79
C VAL A 194 7.01 11.93 -12.22
N PRO A 195 6.15 12.81 -12.77
CA PRO A 195 4.82 12.42 -13.23
C PRO A 195 4.91 11.54 -14.48
N THR A 196 4.17 10.43 -14.48
CA THR A 196 3.99 9.56 -15.65
C THR A 196 3.17 10.33 -16.70
N ARG A 197 3.80 10.71 -17.81
CA ARG A 197 3.06 11.14 -19.00
C ARG A 197 2.42 9.89 -19.62
N CYS A 198 1.09 9.84 -19.67
CA CYS A 198 0.40 8.95 -20.59
C CYS A 198 0.87 9.28 -22.02
N ALA A 199 1.58 8.35 -22.65
CA ALA A 199 1.88 8.43 -24.07
C ALA A 199 0.55 8.33 -24.82
N GLY A 200 0.26 9.36 -25.61
CA GLY A 200 -0.91 9.42 -26.46
C GLY A 200 -0.88 8.36 -27.56
N GLU A 201 -2.10 7.99 -27.96
CA GLU A 201 -2.52 7.30 -29.18
C GLU A 201 -1.40 7.00 -30.19
N GLU A 202 -1.07 5.71 -30.31
CA GLU A 202 -0.32 5.19 -31.45
C GLU A 202 -1.30 4.98 -32.63
N PRO A 203 -1.03 5.51 -33.84
CA PRO A 203 -1.92 5.32 -34.98
C PRO A 203 -1.76 3.92 -35.58
N VAL A 204 -2.91 3.27 -35.82
CA VAL A 204 -3.05 1.96 -36.49
C VAL A 204 -2.30 1.94 -37.83
N PRO A 205 -1.41 0.96 -38.11
CA PRO A 205 -0.84 0.81 -39.43
C PRO A 205 -1.86 0.20 -40.39
N ALA A 206 -2.15 0.91 -41.47
CA ALA A 206 -2.94 0.44 -42.59
C ALA A 206 -2.20 -0.69 -43.34
N TRP A 207 -2.80 -1.87 -43.41
CA TRP A 207 -2.32 -2.94 -44.28
C TRP A 207 -2.85 -2.69 -45.69
N SER A 208 -2.00 -2.14 -46.55
CA SER A 208 -2.20 -2.12 -47.99
C SER A 208 -2.02 -3.53 -48.57
N GLY A 209 -2.98 -3.94 -49.40
CA GLY A 209 -3.01 -5.27 -50.00
C GLY A 209 -1.88 -5.53 -51.01
N VAL A 210 -1.65 -6.82 -51.25
CA VAL A 210 -1.07 -7.30 -52.50
C VAL A 210 -1.91 -8.49 -52.96
N ALA A 211 -2.58 -8.30 -54.08
CA ALA A 211 -3.05 -9.38 -54.94
C ALA A 211 -1.87 -9.87 -55.79
N LEU A 212 -1.73 -11.19 -55.91
CA LEU A 212 -1.44 -11.92 -57.15
C LEU A 212 -1.72 -13.41 -56.89
#